data_AF-A0A069ZZW9-F1
#
_entry.id   AF-A0A069ZZW9-F1
#
_cell.length_a   1.000
_cell.length_b   1.000
_cell.length_c   1.000
_cell.angle_alpha   90.00
_cell.angle_beta   90.00
_cell.angle_gamma   90.00
#
_symmetry.space_group_name_H-M   'P 1'
#
loop_
_entity.id
_entity.type
_entity.pdbx_description
1 polymer ?
#
loop_
_entity_poly.entity_id
_entity_poly.type
_entity_poly.pdbx_seq_one_letter_code
_entity_poly.pdbx_strand_id
1 'polypeptide(L)'
;MAKISSFSSLPTFDAPKSPPSLFSQSSLLGKIARIIVALFLILVSLGLILIAYRFSDLLNCKFCITKTTELPIPSTKIPISSPPVPTTPPYQKKEPTLPQKNPKISENLLSQEVVQDYLSSGRLPELAILDNSQMFQFMCVLHDQYPKLLPNDCLIPLTIFNYREEICNTIQDKLKADQGQYCSLGDLQCPITCSPENYHQLLQQSRVLPFLLWYDPEPTNHQQTLEKMQEIASQGTPGNSHWTVIVVDLDARCITYFDSLVNYIASTDEMERRMKSLACCLANIGLCKNNGCPFDVHVAVNESLQNWMGSCCGLWCCQYMKWYMDHSHTGILQKIPDSLAYKTLLLQSLHSTFEKLMKKYADLSWPTT
;
A
#
# COMPACT_ATOMS: atom_id res chain seq x y z
N MET A 1 18.28 70.10 -29.65
CA MET A 1 19.35 69.10 -29.49
C MET A 1 19.57 68.86 -27.99
N ALA A 2 19.57 67.58 -27.59
CA ALA A 2 20.31 66.97 -26.47
C ALA A 2 20.11 67.57 -25.05
N LYS A 3 19.48 66.82 -24.12
CA LYS A 3 20.08 65.95 -23.06
C LYS A 3 20.73 66.78 -21.92
N ILE A 4 20.61 66.54 -20.61
CA ILE A 4 20.08 65.45 -19.76
C ILE A 4 20.06 65.99 -18.30
N SER A 5 19.08 65.53 -17.51
CA SER A 5 18.97 65.33 -16.04
C SER A 5 19.83 66.11 -15.01
N SER A 6 19.15 66.56 -13.94
CA SER A 6 19.23 65.87 -12.64
C SER A 6 17.95 66.13 -11.82
N PHE A 7 17.21 65.06 -11.53
CA PHE A 7 16.01 65.03 -10.71
C PHE A 7 16.38 65.02 -9.21
N SER A 8 15.81 65.96 -8.45
CA SER A 8 15.56 65.78 -7.02
C SER A 8 14.40 66.68 -6.60
N SER A 9 13.24 66.08 -6.35
CA SER A 9 12.27 66.38 -5.28
C SER A 9 10.87 65.96 -5.71
N LEU A 10 10.24 65.19 -4.82
CA LEU A 10 8.85 64.74 -4.87
C LEU A 10 7.90 65.92 -5.13
N PRO A 11 6.83 65.67 -5.92
CA PRO A 11 5.54 66.19 -5.52
C PRO A 11 4.44 65.11 -5.60
N THR A 12 3.78 64.95 -4.45
CA THR A 12 2.33 65.07 -4.30
C THR A 12 1.48 64.57 -5.47
N PHE A 13 0.96 63.36 -5.32
CA PHE A 13 -0.15 62.86 -6.14
C PHE A 13 -1.43 63.61 -5.78
N ASP A 14 -1.79 64.61 -6.59
CA ASP A 14 -3.17 65.06 -6.72
C ASP A 14 -3.94 64.02 -7.54
N ALA A 15 -4.86 63.29 -6.89
CA ALA A 15 -5.94 62.56 -7.55
C ALA A 15 -7.23 63.40 -7.47
N PRO A 16 -8.09 63.40 -8.51
CA PRO A 16 -9.14 64.39 -8.65
C PRO A 16 -10.26 64.27 -7.60
N LYS A 17 -10.70 65.42 -7.11
CA LYS A 17 -11.93 65.61 -6.32
C LYS A 17 -13.17 65.20 -7.12
N SER A 18 -13.92 64.28 -6.52
CA SER A 18 -15.39 64.24 -6.36
C SER A 18 -16.06 62.91 -6.78
N PRO A 19 -17.07 62.45 -6.01
CA PRO A 19 -17.47 61.03 -5.94
C PRO A 19 -18.68 60.72 -6.83
N PRO A 20 -18.92 59.42 -7.09
CA PRO A 20 -20.28 58.93 -7.05
C PRO A 20 -20.39 57.86 -5.96
N SER A 21 -21.15 58.24 -4.94
CA SER A 21 -21.87 57.38 -4.01
C SER A 21 -22.40 56.10 -4.68
N LEU A 22 -21.74 54.97 -4.45
CA LEU A 22 -22.25 53.63 -4.80
C LEU A 22 -22.59 52.79 -3.56
N PHE A 23 -22.58 53.41 -2.37
CA PHE A 23 -23.06 52.82 -1.11
C PHE A 23 -24.24 53.60 -0.53
N SER A 24 -25.19 54.02 -1.35
CA SER A 24 -26.44 54.60 -0.82
C SER A 24 -27.58 54.51 -1.83
N GLN A 25 -28.06 53.30 -2.12
CA GLN A 25 -29.47 53.01 -2.47
C GLN A 25 -29.61 51.52 -2.82
N SER A 26 -29.36 50.63 -1.87
CA SER A 26 -30.04 49.35 -1.89
C SER A 26 -31.29 49.50 -1.03
N SER A 27 -32.46 49.25 -1.61
CA SER A 27 -33.72 49.18 -0.86
C SER A 27 -33.52 48.31 0.39
N LEU A 28 -34.27 48.57 1.47
CA LEU A 28 -34.23 47.75 2.69
C LEU A 28 -34.27 46.25 2.36
N LEU A 29 -35.08 45.91 1.34
CA LEU A 29 -35.21 44.57 0.76
C LEU A 29 -33.89 43.99 0.20
N GLY A 30 -33.07 44.79 -0.48
CA GLY A 30 -31.77 44.36 -1.00
C GLY A 30 -30.71 44.12 0.08
N LYS A 31 -30.77 44.86 1.20
CA LYS A 31 -29.91 44.60 2.37
C LYS A 31 -30.35 43.32 3.09
N ILE A 32 -31.66 43.15 3.28
CA ILE A 32 -32.26 41.96 3.88
C ILE A 32 -31.95 40.72 3.04
N ALA A 33 -32.10 40.80 1.71
CA ALA A 33 -31.80 39.68 0.81
C ALA A 33 -30.34 39.22 0.90
N ARG A 34 -29.38 40.14 0.98
CA ARG A 34 -27.95 39.80 1.15
C ARG A 34 -27.68 39.13 2.49
N ILE A 35 -28.32 39.59 3.56
CA ILE A 35 -28.21 38.97 4.89
C ILE A 35 -28.81 37.56 4.88
N ILE A 36 -29.98 37.37 4.25
CA ILE A 36 -30.62 36.06 4.12
C ILE A 36 -29.74 35.10 3.31
N VAL A 37 -29.16 35.54 2.19
CA VAL A 37 -28.25 34.72 1.38
C VAL A 37 -26.98 34.37 2.16
N ALA A 38 -26.40 35.31 2.91
CA ALA A 38 -25.23 35.03 3.74
C ALA A 38 -25.55 34.00 4.84
N LEU A 39 -26.70 34.13 5.51
CA LEU A 39 -27.17 33.16 6.49
C LEU A 39 -27.43 31.79 5.86
N PHE A 40 -28.01 31.75 4.66
CA PHE A 40 -28.23 30.50 3.93
C PHE A 40 -26.90 29.82 3.57
N LEU A 41 -25.91 30.58 3.08
CA LEU A 41 -24.58 30.04 2.78
C LEU A 41 -23.86 29.52 4.02
N ILE A 42 -24.00 30.20 5.17
CA ILE A 42 -23.46 29.73 6.44
C ILE A 42 -24.15 28.44 6.88
N LEU A 43 -25.48 28.37 6.79
CA LEU A 43 -26.24 27.16 7.15
C LEU A 43 -25.91 25.98 6.23
N VAL A 44 -25.77 26.22 4.91
CA VAL A 44 -25.35 25.18 3.96
C VAL A 44 -23.92 24.74 4.24
N SER A 45 -23.01 25.67 4.53
CA SER A 45 -21.61 25.34 4.85
C SER A 45 -21.53 24.55 6.15
N LEU A 46 -22.23 24.96 7.21
CA LEU A 46 -22.31 24.22 8.46
C LEU A 46 -22.98 22.85 8.27
N GLY A 47 -24.02 22.77 7.45
CA GLY A 47 -24.67 21.51 7.08
C GLY A 47 -23.72 20.56 6.36
N LEU A 48 -22.96 21.05 5.39
CA LEU A 48 -21.94 20.27 4.67
C LEU A 48 -20.79 19.84 5.59
N ILE A 49 -20.35 20.71 6.50
CA ILE A 49 -19.35 20.37 7.52
C ILE A 49 -19.90 19.29 8.45
N LEU A 50 -21.14 19.39 8.92
CA LEU A 50 -21.77 18.38 9.79
C LEU A 50 -22.00 17.05 9.04
N ILE A 51 -22.33 17.10 7.75
CA ILE A 51 -22.41 15.90 6.91
C ILE A 51 -21.02 15.27 6.77
N ALA A 52 -19.98 16.04 6.44
CA ALA A 52 -18.61 15.54 6.37
C ALA A 52 -18.10 15.00 7.71
N TYR A 53 -18.45 15.66 8.82
CA TYR A 53 -18.13 15.18 10.17
C TYR A 53 -18.87 13.90 10.52
N ARG A 54 -20.16 13.78 10.15
CA ARG A 54 -20.93 12.54 10.31
C ARG A 54 -20.40 11.41 9.44
N PHE A 55 -19.88 11.70 8.24
CA PHE A 55 -19.19 10.72 7.40
C PHE A 55 -17.84 10.31 7.99
N SER A 56 -17.07 11.25 8.54
CA SER A 56 -15.84 10.97 9.30
C SER A 56 -16.14 10.14 10.55
N ASP A 57 -17.21 10.46 11.28
CA ASP A 57 -17.68 9.71 12.44
C ASP A 57 -18.29 8.34 12.06
N LEU A 58 -18.83 8.17 10.85
CA LEU A 58 -19.29 6.87 10.33
C LEU A 58 -18.12 5.98 9.92
N LEU A 59 -17.06 6.58 9.35
CA LEU A 59 -15.78 5.91 9.14
C LEU A 59 -15.18 5.53 10.50
N ASN A 60 -15.12 6.44 11.48
CA ASN A 60 -14.60 6.20 12.82
C ASN A 60 -15.49 5.26 13.68
N CYS A 61 -16.82 5.26 13.52
CA CYS A 61 -17.72 4.38 14.28
C CYS A 61 -17.61 2.92 13.84
N LYS A 62 -17.26 2.63 12.57
CA LYS A 62 -16.94 1.26 12.16
C LYS A 62 -15.63 0.76 12.80
N PHE A 63 -14.70 1.66 13.14
CA PHE A 63 -13.49 1.31 13.90
C PHE A 63 -13.71 1.12 15.41
N CYS A 64 -14.86 1.54 15.97
CA CYS A 64 -15.15 1.46 17.41
C CYS A 64 -16.03 0.27 17.84
N ILE A 65 -16.41 -0.64 16.93
CA ILE A 65 -17.15 -1.86 17.29
C ILE A 65 -16.26 -3.09 17.11
N THR A 66 -15.29 -3.25 18.00
CA THR A 66 -14.82 -4.58 18.42
C THR A 66 -14.69 -4.55 19.93
N LYS A 67 -15.61 -5.27 20.58
CA LYS A 67 -15.61 -5.49 22.03
C LYS A 67 -14.23 -5.94 22.50
N THR A 68 -13.74 -5.21 23.48
CA THR A 68 -12.64 -5.54 24.38
C THR A 68 -12.71 -7.02 24.76
N THR A 69 -11.74 -7.79 24.29
CA THR A 69 -11.30 -9.00 24.99
C THR A 69 -9.80 -8.85 25.14
N GLU A 70 -9.38 -8.38 26.32
CA GLU A 70 -7.97 -8.29 26.67
C GLU A 70 -7.37 -9.71 26.65
N LEU A 71 -6.34 -9.91 25.82
CA LEU A 71 -5.44 -11.05 25.91
C LEU A 71 -4.05 -10.53 26.32
N PRO A 72 -3.35 -11.22 27.22
CA PRO A 72 -2.14 -10.70 27.86
C PRO A 72 -0.96 -10.76 26.89
N ILE A 73 -0.41 -9.61 26.52
CA ILE A 73 0.87 -9.51 25.81
C ILE A 73 1.98 -9.44 26.87
N PRO A 74 2.98 -10.35 26.86
CA PRO A 74 4.17 -10.20 27.70
C PRO A 74 4.99 -9.00 27.19
N SER A 75 4.99 -7.92 27.97
CA SER A 75 5.89 -6.78 27.76
C SER A 75 7.32 -7.25 28.02
N THR A 76 8.07 -7.54 26.96
CA THR A 76 9.52 -7.74 27.07
C THR A 76 10.18 -6.44 26.65
N LYS A 77 10.55 -5.63 27.64
CA LYS A 77 11.44 -4.48 27.44
C LYS A 77 12.78 -5.00 26.93
N ILE A 78 13.07 -4.82 25.66
CA ILE A 78 14.42 -5.03 25.10
C ILE A 78 15.13 -3.67 25.11
N PRO A 79 16.40 -3.56 25.57
CA PRO A 79 17.12 -2.30 25.60
C PRO A 79 17.41 -1.79 24.19
N ILE A 80 17.08 -0.51 23.96
CA ILE A 80 17.44 0.25 22.78
C ILE A 80 18.97 0.38 22.76
N SER A 81 19.64 -0.31 21.84
CA SER A 81 20.97 0.09 21.38
C SER A 81 20.80 0.68 19.98
N SER A 82 21.14 1.96 19.86
CA SER A 82 21.12 2.70 18.61
C SER A 82 22.07 2.03 17.60
N PRO A 83 21.71 1.91 16.32
CA PRO A 83 22.68 1.50 15.31
C PRO A 83 23.77 2.59 15.18
N PRO A 84 25.06 2.23 15.08
CA PRO A 84 26.12 3.21 14.90
C PRO A 84 26.03 3.87 13.53
N VAL A 85 26.17 5.19 13.51
CA VAL A 85 26.37 5.99 12.29
C VAL A 85 27.61 5.47 11.55
N PRO A 86 27.51 5.00 10.29
CA PRO A 86 28.68 4.61 9.53
C PRO A 86 29.51 5.85 9.20
N THR A 87 30.70 5.93 9.78
CA THR A 87 31.74 6.89 9.37
C THR A 87 32.25 6.46 8.01
N THR A 88 32.02 7.27 6.97
CA THR A 88 32.50 7.09 5.60
C THR A 88 34.03 6.93 5.53
N PRO A 89 34.57 5.84 4.98
CA PRO A 89 35.93 5.81 4.44
C PRO A 89 35.93 6.35 3.00
N PRO A 90 37.05 6.92 2.52
CA PRO A 90 37.13 7.51 1.19
C PRO A 90 36.94 6.47 0.08
N TYR A 91 36.03 6.78 -0.83
CA TYR A 91 35.67 6.01 -2.01
C TYR A 91 36.90 5.79 -2.92
N GLN A 92 37.44 4.57 -2.94
CA GLN A 92 38.31 4.14 -4.03
C GLN A 92 37.43 3.62 -5.18
N LYS A 93 37.44 4.37 -6.28
CA LYS A 93 36.76 4.07 -7.54
C LYS A 93 37.31 2.75 -8.11
N LYS A 94 36.62 1.63 -7.85
CA LYS A 94 36.78 0.40 -8.64
C LYS A 94 35.77 0.42 -9.78
N GLU A 95 36.26 0.18 -10.99
CA GLU A 95 35.42 0.05 -12.20
C GLU A 95 34.30 -0.99 -11.99
N PRO A 96 33.08 -0.76 -12.51
CA PRO A 96 32.03 -1.75 -12.46
C PRO A 96 32.41 -2.92 -13.37
N THR A 97 32.81 -4.04 -12.76
CA THR A 97 33.02 -5.29 -13.50
C THR A 97 31.67 -5.96 -13.69
N LEU A 98 31.24 -6.10 -14.95
CA LEU A 98 30.06 -6.86 -15.35
C LEU A 98 30.16 -8.31 -14.80
N PRO A 99 29.06 -8.96 -14.39
CA PRO A 99 29.07 -10.42 -14.28
C PRO A 99 29.35 -11.00 -15.67
N GLN A 100 30.45 -11.74 -15.79
CA GLN A 100 30.76 -12.54 -16.96
C GLN A 100 29.55 -13.44 -17.28
N LYS A 101 29.17 -13.44 -18.57
CA LYS A 101 28.14 -14.28 -19.18
C LYS A 101 28.21 -15.71 -18.61
N ASN A 102 27.28 -16.04 -17.73
CA ASN A 102 26.93 -17.42 -17.40
C ASN A 102 25.61 -17.73 -18.14
N PRO A 103 25.65 -18.41 -19.30
CA PRO A 103 24.63 -18.23 -20.33
C PRO A 103 23.47 -19.23 -20.22
N LYS A 104 22.82 -19.39 -19.05
CA LYS A 104 21.63 -20.28 -18.96
C LYS A 104 20.45 -19.86 -18.06
N ILE A 105 20.44 -18.70 -17.37
CA ILE A 105 19.28 -18.32 -16.51
C ILE A 105 18.78 -16.86 -16.68
N SER A 106 19.48 -15.96 -17.38
CA SER A 106 19.21 -14.50 -17.22
C SER A 106 18.60 -13.75 -18.41
N GLU A 107 18.06 -14.38 -19.46
CA GLU A 107 17.68 -13.63 -20.68
C GLU A 107 16.25 -13.04 -20.72
N ASN A 108 15.35 -13.33 -19.77
CA ASN A 108 13.93 -12.91 -19.89
C ASN A 108 13.30 -12.18 -18.69
N LEU A 109 14.05 -11.76 -17.67
CA LEU A 109 13.48 -11.06 -16.50
C LEU A 109 13.62 -9.53 -16.52
N LEU A 110 14.56 -9.00 -17.31
CA LEU A 110 14.80 -7.57 -17.42
C LEU A 110 14.18 -7.03 -18.72
N SER A 111 13.56 -5.86 -18.64
CA SER A 111 13.09 -5.12 -19.81
C SER A 111 14.30 -4.63 -20.61
N GLN A 112 14.30 -4.86 -21.92
CA GLN A 112 15.35 -4.36 -22.81
C GLN A 112 15.47 -2.83 -22.75
N GLU A 113 14.34 -2.12 -22.68
CA GLU A 113 14.30 -0.65 -22.59
C GLU A 113 15.03 -0.17 -21.33
N VAL A 114 14.71 -0.75 -20.17
CA VAL A 114 15.33 -0.40 -18.88
C VAL A 114 16.84 -0.67 -18.87
N VAL A 115 17.28 -1.78 -19.47
CA VAL A 115 18.70 -2.11 -19.59
C VAL A 115 19.43 -1.13 -20.51
N GLN A 116 18.84 -0.78 -21.66
CA GLN A 116 19.45 0.17 -22.60
C GLN A 116 19.56 1.57 -21.99
N ASP A 117 18.55 2.02 -21.23
CA ASP A 117 18.58 3.29 -20.53
C ASP A 117 19.70 3.34 -19.48
N TYR A 118 19.89 2.25 -18.73
CA TYR A 118 21.01 2.12 -17.79
C TYR A 118 22.38 2.15 -18.50
N LEU A 119 22.54 1.39 -19.58
CA LEU A 119 23.80 1.35 -20.35
C LEU A 119 24.12 2.71 -20.97
N SER A 120 23.11 3.46 -21.40
CA SER A 120 23.27 4.77 -22.04
C SER A 120 23.54 5.89 -21.02
N SER A 121 22.86 5.87 -19.88
CA SER A 121 22.97 6.93 -18.86
C SER A 121 24.09 6.68 -17.85
N GLY A 122 24.49 5.42 -17.65
CA GLY A 122 25.40 5.00 -16.59
C GLY A 122 24.84 5.16 -15.17
N ARG A 123 23.53 5.42 -15.02
CA ARG A 123 22.88 5.70 -13.73
C ARG A 123 21.79 4.67 -13.44
N LEU A 124 21.72 4.22 -12.19
CA LEU A 124 20.61 3.38 -11.74
C LEU A 124 19.32 4.19 -11.68
N PRO A 125 18.18 3.60 -12.09
CA PRO A 125 16.89 4.28 -11.98
C PRO A 125 16.50 4.46 -10.52
N GLU A 126 15.77 5.54 -10.26
CA GLU A 126 15.08 5.75 -9.00
C GLU A 126 13.82 4.88 -8.99
N LEU A 127 13.67 4.06 -7.94
CA LEU A 127 12.55 3.13 -7.83
C LEU A 127 11.31 3.83 -7.28
N ALA A 128 10.16 3.51 -7.86
CA ALA A 128 8.87 3.99 -7.36
C ALA A 128 8.58 3.46 -5.96
N ILE A 129 8.03 4.33 -5.11
CA ILE A 129 7.48 3.98 -3.80
C ILE A 129 6.00 3.73 -4.01
N LEU A 130 5.53 2.52 -3.72
CA LEU A 130 4.13 2.14 -3.94
C LEU A 130 3.28 2.44 -2.71
N ASP A 131 2.23 3.24 -2.91
CA ASP A 131 1.19 3.46 -1.92
C ASP A 131 0.09 2.37 -1.95
N ASN A 132 -0.89 2.46 -1.04
CA ASN A 132 -1.99 1.50 -0.97
C ASN A 132 -2.77 1.37 -2.29
N SER A 133 -2.95 2.48 -3.00
CA SER A 133 -3.70 2.52 -4.27
C SER A 133 -2.96 1.78 -5.36
N GLN A 134 -1.66 2.01 -5.49
CA GLN A 134 -0.80 1.35 -6.47
C GLN A 134 -0.63 -0.14 -6.16
N MET A 135 -0.54 -0.50 -4.87
CA MET A 135 -0.52 -1.90 -4.45
C MET A 135 -1.83 -2.63 -4.84
N PHE A 136 -2.98 -2.01 -4.61
CA PHE A 136 -4.28 -2.54 -5.04
C PHE A 136 -4.36 -2.69 -6.57
N GLN A 137 -4.02 -1.63 -7.31
CA GLN A 137 -4.03 -1.63 -8.78
C GLN A 137 -3.14 -2.73 -9.36
N PHE A 138 -1.95 -2.95 -8.79
CA PHE A 138 -1.08 -4.03 -9.20
C PHE A 138 -1.75 -5.39 -9.02
N MET A 139 -2.40 -5.64 -7.88
CA MET A 139 -3.11 -6.91 -7.62
C MET A 139 -4.28 -7.11 -8.58
N CYS A 140 -5.01 -6.05 -8.95
CA CYS A 140 -6.06 -6.12 -9.96
C CYS A 140 -5.52 -6.48 -11.36
N VAL A 141 -4.40 -5.87 -11.77
CA VAL A 141 -3.72 -6.24 -13.02
C VAL A 141 -3.21 -7.68 -12.97
N LEU A 142 -2.72 -8.13 -11.81
CA LEU A 142 -2.27 -9.51 -11.64
C LEU A 142 -3.44 -10.50 -11.68
N HIS A 143 -4.61 -10.12 -11.16
CA HIS A 143 -5.85 -10.89 -11.30
C HIS A 143 -6.29 -11.03 -12.76
N ASP A 144 -6.23 -9.96 -13.56
CA ASP A 144 -6.52 -10.04 -15.01
C ASP A 144 -5.66 -11.11 -15.71
N GLN A 145 -4.40 -11.27 -15.27
CA GLN A 145 -3.49 -12.30 -15.79
C GLN A 145 -3.74 -13.68 -15.15
N TYR A 146 -4.20 -13.71 -13.91
CA TYR A 146 -4.41 -14.91 -13.11
C TYR A 146 -5.74 -14.85 -12.33
N PRO A 147 -6.88 -15.18 -12.95
CA PRO A 147 -8.21 -15.02 -12.34
C PRO A 147 -8.43 -15.78 -11.03
N LYS A 148 -7.57 -16.77 -10.72
CA LYS A 148 -7.57 -17.49 -9.43
C LYS A 148 -7.00 -16.69 -8.25
N LEU A 149 -6.39 -15.54 -8.49
CA LEU A 149 -5.88 -14.64 -7.44
C LEU A 149 -6.98 -13.68 -6.99
N LEU A 150 -7.26 -13.60 -5.70
CA LEU A 150 -8.13 -12.56 -5.16
C LEU A 150 -7.32 -11.25 -5.02
N PRO A 151 -7.72 -10.11 -5.61
CA PRO A 151 -7.06 -8.84 -5.31
C PRO A 151 -7.18 -8.52 -3.81
N ASN A 152 -6.10 -8.07 -3.16
CA ASN A 152 -6.14 -7.64 -1.76
C ASN A 152 -6.74 -6.24 -1.65
N ASP A 153 -7.70 -6.03 -0.73
CA ASP A 153 -8.16 -4.69 -0.38
C ASP A 153 -7.07 -3.94 0.39
N CYS A 154 -6.21 -3.21 -0.32
CA CYS A 154 -5.13 -2.45 0.29
C CYS A 154 -5.63 -1.12 0.90
N LEU A 155 -6.89 -0.75 0.67
CA LEU A 155 -7.48 0.47 1.23
C LEU A 155 -7.86 0.28 2.70
N ILE A 156 -8.11 -0.96 3.10
CA ILE A 156 -8.23 -1.38 4.50
C ILE A 156 -6.89 -2.00 4.92
N PRO A 157 -6.01 -1.26 5.61
CA PRO A 157 -4.66 -1.72 5.86
C PRO A 157 -4.64 -2.90 6.84
N LEU A 158 -4.03 -3.98 6.38
CA LEU A 158 -3.67 -5.09 7.24
C LEU A 158 -2.40 -4.74 8.04
N THR A 159 -2.41 -5.04 9.32
CA THR A 159 -1.31 -4.75 10.24
C THR A 159 -0.96 -6.00 11.05
N ILE A 160 0.17 -5.95 11.77
CA ILE A 160 0.55 -7.05 12.68
C ILE A 160 -0.48 -7.30 13.79
N PHE A 161 -1.37 -6.33 14.06
CA PHE A 161 -2.35 -6.38 15.13
C PHE A 161 -3.66 -7.07 14.73
N ASN A 162 -4.07 -7.00 13.45
CA ASN A 162 -5.36 -7.52 12.98
C ASN A 162 -5.25 -8.62 11.91
N TYR A 163 -4.05 -8.91 11.37
CA TYR A 163 -3.92 -9.83 10.23
C TYR A 163 -4.58 -11.20 10.42
N ARG A 164 -4.53 -11.77 11.63
CA ARG A 164 -5.11 -13.08 11.89
C ARG A 164 -6.62 -13.09 11.75
N GLU A 165 -7.27 -12.07 12.29
CA GLU A 165 -8.72 -11.93 12.27
C GLU A 165 -9.22 -11.73 10.84
N GLU A 166 -8.64 -10.77 10.11
CA GLU A 166 -8.99 -10.46 8.72
C GLU A 166 -8.81 -11.66 7.78
N ILE A 167 -7.70 -12.38 7.91
CA ILE A 167 -7.48 -13.60 7.11
C ILE A 167 -8.54 -14.65 7.45
N CYS A 168 -8.82 -14.87 8.74
CA CYS A 168 -9.82 -15.86 9.15
C CYS A 168 -11.23 -15.49 8.65
N ASN A 169 -11.62 -14.21 8.72
CA ASN A 169 -12.91 -13.70 8.24
C ASN A 169 -13.03 -13.88 6.72
N THR A 170 -11.99 -13.51 5.97
CA THR A 170 -11.94 -13.68 4.51
C THR A 170 -12.10 -15.16 4.12
N ILE A 171 -11.44 -16.07 4.85
CA ILE A 171 -11.55 -17.52 4.61
C ILE A 171 -12.94 -18.05 4.97
N GLN A 172 -13.59 -17.55 6.02
CA GLN A 172 -14.96 -17.92 6.34
C GLN A 172 -15.92 -17.50 5.22
N ASP A 173 -15.76 -16.29 4.70
CA ASP A 173 -16.60 -15.78 3.61
C ASP A 173 -16.34 -16.53 2.30
N LYS A 174 -15.08 -16.90 2.03
CA LYS A 174 -14.72 -17.82 0.94
C LYS A 174 -15.45 -19.17 1.05
N LEU A 175 -15.47 -19.77 2.25
CA LEU A 175 -16.14 -21.04 2.48
C LEU A 175 -17.66 -20.96 2.30
N LYS A 176 -18.29 -19.84 2.69
CA LYS A 176 -19.71 -19.58 2.43
C LYS A 176 -19.97 -19.41 0.93
N ALA A 177 -19.12 -18.66 0.23
CA ALA A 177 -19.20 -18.48 -1.22
C ALA A 177 -19.10 -19.82 -1.98
N ASP A 178 -18.19 -20.70 -1.57
CA ASP A 178 -18.06 -22.05 -2.14
C ASP A 178 -19.31 -22.93 -1.91
N GLN A 179 -20.08 -22.66 -0.84
CA GLN A 179 -21.35 -23.35 -0.57
C GLN A 179 -22.55 -22.73 -1.29
N GLY A 180 -22.32 -21.69 -2.12
CA GLY A 180 -23.39 -20.93 -2.76
C GLY A 180 -24.24 -20.12 -1.77
N GLN A 181 -23.77 -19.92 -0.54
CA GLN A 181 -24.43 -19.08 0.44
C GLN A 181 -24.10 -17.63 0.13
N TYR A 182 -25.07 -16.90 -0.39
CA TYR A 182 -24.97 -15.46 -0.51
C TYR A 182 -25.09 -14.84 0.87
N CYS A 183 -24.01 -14.23 1.36
CA CYS A 183 -24.09 -13.45 2.59
C CYS A 183 -25.00 -12.26 2.32
N SER A 184 -26.00 -12.05 3.18
CA SER A 184 -26.86 -10.88 3.08
C SER A 184 -26.01 -9.60 3.18
N LEU A 185 -26.50 -8.48 2.64
CA LEU A 185 -25.82 -7.18 2.64
C LEU A 185 -25.35 -6.67 4.04
N GLY A 186 -25.71 -7.35 5.14
CA GLY A 186 -25.26 -7.04 6.50
C GLY A 186 -24.21 -7.99 7.09
N ASP A 187 -23.93 -9.14 6.48
CA ASP A 187 -23.09 -10.20 7.08
C ASP A 187 -21.70 -10.34 6.43
N LEU A 188 -21.50 -9.79 5.21
CA LEU A 188 -20.23 -9.86 4.50
C LEU A 188 -19.39 -8.61 4.80
N GLN A 189 -18.15 -8.79 5.28
CA GLN A 189 -17.18 -7.70 5.29
C GLN A 189 -16.68 -7.50 3.85
N CYS A 190 -17.50 -6.83 3.03
CA CYS A 190 -17.18 -6.53 1.65
C CYS A 190 -16.23 -5.31 1.56
N PRO A 191 -15.23 -5.33 0.67
CA PRO A 191 -14.46 -4.15 0.30
C PRO A 191 -15.36 -2.97 -0.06
N ILE A 192 -14.99 -1.77 0.38
CA ILE A 192 -15.81 -0.55 0.22
C ILE A 192 -16.02 -0.23 -1.27
N THR A 193 -15.04 -0.55 -2.11
CA THR A 193 -15.05 -0.26 -3.56
C THR A 193 -15.52 -1.44 -4.42
N CYS A 194 -16.04 -2.52 -3.81
CA CYS A 194 -16.59 -3.67 -4.52
C CYS A 194 -18.08 -3.85 -4.20
N SER A 195 -18.89 -4.22 -5.19
CA SER A 195 -20.25 -4.67 -4.87
C SER A 195 -20.20 -6.03 -4.15
N PRO A 196 -21.14 -6.30 -3.22
CA PRO A 196 -21.24 -7.61 -2.57
C PRO A 196 -21.36 -8.75 -3.57
N GLU A 197 -22.09 -8.54 -4.68
CA GLU A 197 -22.30 -9.54 -5.73
C GLU A 197 -20.98 -9.91 -6.41
N ASN A 198 -20.20 -8.88 -6.80
CA ASN A 198 -18.92 -9.08 -7.47
C ASN A 198 -17.90 -9.70 -6.51
N TYR A 199 -17.86 -9.24 -5.25
CA TYR A 199 -16.93 -9.79 -4.26
C TYR A 199 -17.23 -11.25 -3.96
N HIS A 200 -18.51 -11.63 -3.90
CA HIS A 200 -18.92 -13.03 -3.77
C HIS A 200 -18.42 -13.88 -4.94
N GLN A 201 -18.56 -13.40 -6.18
CA GLN A 201 -18.07 -14.10 -7.38
C GLN A 201 -16.54 -14.25 -7.38
N LEU A 202 -15.83 -13.17 -7.05
CA LEU A 202 -14.37 -13.17 -6.91
C LEU A 202 -13.91 -14.16 -5.84
N LEU A 203 -14.53 -14.15 -4.66
CA LEU A 203 -14.27 -15.12 -3.60
C LEU A 203 -14.49 -16.54 -4.10
N GLN A 204 -15.63 -16.83 -4.71
CA GLN A 204 -15.96 -18.17 -5.19
C GLN A 204 -14.90 -18.74 -6.15
N GLN A 205 -14.39 -17.91 -7.07
CA GLN A 205 -13.41 -18.34 -8.08
C GLN A 205 -11.96 -18.39 -7.57
N SER A 206 -11.66 -17.61 -6.54
CA SER A 206 -10.28 -17.47 -6.04
C SER A 206 -9.75 -18.76 -5.40
N ARG A 207 -8.47 -19.03 -5.63
CA ARG A 207 -7.69 -20.11 -4.99
C ARG A 207 -6.43 -19.62 -4.31
N VAL A 208 -5.93 -18.45 -4.70
CA VAL A 208 -4.77 -17.79 -4.06
C VAL A 208 -5.24 -16.46 -3.45
N LEU A 209 -5.07 -16.32 -2.14
CA LEU A 209 -5.47 -15.14 -1.38
C LEU A 209 -4.22 -14.43 -0.82
N PRO A 210 -3.74 -13.36 -1.47
CA PRO A 210 -2.68 -12.52 -0.96
C PRO A 210 -3.22 -11.52 0.07
N PHE A 211 -2.42 -11.28 1.11
CA PHE A 211 -2.70 -10.35 2.20
C PHE A 211 -1.48 -9.46 2.39
N LEU A 212 -1.58 -8.20 1.94
CA LEU A 212 -0.50 -7.23 2.05
C LEU A 212 -0.55 -6.55 3.42
N LEU A 213 0.52 -6.71 4.18
CA LEU A 213 0.64 -6.22 5.54
C LEU A 213 1.57 -5.01 5.57
N TRP A 214 1.05 -3.89 6.10
CA TRP A 214 1.80 -2.69 6.39
C TRP A 214 2.30 -2.69 7.83
N TYR A 215 3.53 -2.23 8.04
CA TYR A 215 4.15 -2.18 9.35
C TYR A 215 5.00 -0.93 9.50
N ASP A 216 5.00 -0.37 10.70
CA ASP A 216 5.98 0.60 11.18
C ASP A 216 6.37 0.18 12.61
N PRO A 217 7.65 0.30 13.01
CA PRO A 217 8.10 -0.13 14.32
C PRO A 217 7.69 0.80 15.48
N GLU A 218 7.28 2.04 15.21
CA GLU A 218 6.92 3.03 16.25
C GLU A 218 5.54 2.76 16.88
N PRO A 219 4.45 2.52 16.11
CA PRO A 219 3.14 2.19 16.66
C PRO A 219 3.12 0.91 17.49
N THR A 220 2.39 0.95 18.61
CA THR A 220 2.26 -0.20 19.52
C THR A 220 0.87 -0.85 19.50
N ASN A 221 -0.04 -0.32 18.69
CA ASN A 221 -1.38 -0.86 18.48
C ASN A 221 -1.91 -0.48 17.08
N HIS A 222 -3.05 -1.08 16.71
CA HIS A 222 -3.66 -0.89 15.39
C HIS A 222 -4.01 0.58 15.11
N GLN A 223 -4.66 1.27 16.05
CA GLN A 223 -5.08 2.67 15.88
C GLN A 223 -3.89 3.61 15.62
N GLN A 224 -2.82 3.48 16.41
CA GLN A 224 -1.58 4.22 16.20
C GLN A 224 -0.93 3.89 14.84
N THR A 225 -1.08 2.66 14.36
CA THR A 225 -0.58 2.24 13.05
C THR A 225 -1.31 2.97 11.93
N LEU A 226 -2.64 3.12 12.05
CA LEU A 226 -3.45 3.87 11.09
C LEU A 226 -3.09 5.37 11.09
N GLU A 227 -2.92 5.96 12.27
CA GLU A 227 -2.49 7.36 12.41
C GLU A 227 -1.11 7.58 11.79
N LYS A 228 -0.18 6.64 12.01
CA LYS A 228 1.16 6.70 11.42
C LYS A 228 1.14 6.57 9.90
N MET A 229 0.32 5.67 9.37
CA MET A 229 0.13 5.52 7.93
C MET A 229 -0.41 6.82 7.30
N GLN A 230 -1.38 7.49 7.94
CA GLN A 230 -1.90 8.77 7.48
C GLN A 230 -0.85 9.89 7.55
N GLU A 231 -0.06 9.94 8.63
CA GLU A 231 1.05 10.87 8.77
C GLU A 231 2.05 10.71 7.61
N ILE A 232 2.51 9.48 7.36
CA ILE A 232 3.45 9.13 6.28
C ILE A 232 2.89 9.50 4.91
N ALA A 233 1.62 9.19 4.65
CA ALA A 233 0.96 9.56 3.41
C ALA A 233 0.96 11.09 3.20
N SER A 234 0.76 11.88 4.26
CA SER A 234 0.78 13.35 4.18
C SER A 234 2.19 13.93 3.95
N GLN A 235 3.23 13.25 4.44
CA GLN A 235 4.63 13.66 4.29
C GLN A 235 5.20 13.29 2.92
N GLY A 236 4.62 12.30 2.23
CA GLY A 236 5.11 11.81 0.94
C GLY A 236 6.42 11.03 1.03
N THR A 237 6.86 10.68 2.24
CA THR A 237 8.07 9.90 2.49
C THR A 237 7.76 8.72 3.40
N PRO A 238 8.18 7.50 3.05
CA PRO A 238 7.77 6.28 3.74
C PRO A 238 8.41 6.09 5.11
N GLY A 239 9.45 6.84 5.47
CA GLY A 239 10.11 6.73 6.77
C GLY A 239 10.61 5.30 7.04
N ASN A 240 10.20 4.73 8.17
CA ASN A 240 10.48 3.36 8.58
C ASN A 240 9.36 2.38 8.24
N SER A 241 8.39 2.77 7.41
CA SER A 241 7.31 1.87 7.03
C SER A 241 7.78 0.77 6.09
N HIS A 242 7.09 -0.37 6.14
CA HIS A 242 7.45 -1.57 5.41
C HIS A 242 6.23 -2.37 4.97
N TRP A 243 6.32 -2.96 3.77
CA TRP A 243 5.33 -3.88 3.24
C TRP A 243 5.84 -5.32 3.27
N THR A 244 4.95 -6.23 3.65
CA THR A 244 5.17 -7.69 3.56
C THR A 244 3.93 -8.34 2.97
N VAL A 245 4.02 -9.61 2.56
CA VAL A 245 2.86 -10.35 2.05
C VAL A 245 2.73 -11.71 2.71
N ILE A 246 1.50 -12.06 3.10
CA ILE A 246 1.08 -13.40 3.49
C ILE A 246 0.23 -13.94 2.35
N VAL A 247 0.57 -15.12 1.82
CA VAL A 247 -0.20 -15.79 0.77
C VAL A 247 -0.83 -17.03 1.34
N VAL A 248 -2.15 -17.13 1.26
CA VAL A 248 -2.90 -18.36 1.55
C VAL A 248 -3.26 -19.00 0.21
N ASP A 249 -2.57 -20.08 -0.14
CA ASP A 249 -2.85 -20.85 -1.35
C ASP A 249 -3.66 -22.10 -1.00
N LEU A 250 -4.91 -22.11 -1.45
CA LEU A 250 -5.87 -23.17 -1.18
C LEU A 250 -5.60 -24.43 -2.01
N ASP A 251 -5.03 -24.28 -3.21
CA ASP A 251 -4.71 -25.41 -4.10
C ASP A 251 -3.47 -26.13 -3.59
N ALA A 252 -2.42 -25.37 -3.24
CA ALA A 252 -1.19 -25.90 -2.66
C ALA A 252 -1.32 -26.25 -1.16
N ARG A 253 -2.40 -25.81 -0.51
CA ARG A 253 -2.63 -25.93 0.94
C ARG A 253 -1.44 -25.40 1.75
N CYS A 254 -0.94 -24.23 1.38
CA CYS A 254 0.24 -23.62 1.95
C CYS A 254 -0.03 -22.16 2.37
N ILE A 255 0.56 -21.75 3.49
CA ILE A 255 0.70 -20.35 3.88
C ILE A 255 2.15 -19.95 3.66
N THR A 256 2.37 -18.94 2.82
CA THR A 256 3.71 -18.39 2.59
C THR A 256 3.82 -16.97 3.11
N TYR A 257 4.87 -16.67 3.86
CA TYR A 257 5.21 -15.32 4.30
C TYR A 257 6.43 -14.81 3.55
N PHE A 258 6.36 -13.58 3.04
CA PHE A 258 7.47 -12.90 2.37
C PHE A 258 7.73 -11.53 3.00
N ASP A 259 8.98 -11.33 3.39
CA ASP A 259 9.56 -10.06 3.85
C ASP A 259 10.87 -9.85 3.10
N SER A 260 10.96 -8.80 2.27
CA SER A 260 12.16 -8.50 1.48
C SER A 260 13.41 -8.20 2.32
N LEU A 261 13.23 -7.89 3.60
CA LEU A 261 14.28 -7.65 4.61
C LEU A 261 14.44 -8.84 5.58
N VAL A 262 13.71 -9.94 5.38
CA VAL A 262 13.74 -11.21 6.15
C VAL A 262 13.16 -11.12 7.56
N ASN A 263 13.63 -10.17 8.37
CA ASN A 263 13.36 -10.12 9.79
C ASN A 263 12.96 -8.73 10.30
N TYR A 264 12.34 -7.91 9.45
CA TYR A 264 12.00 -6.53 9.80
C TYR A 264 10.91 -6.47 10.88
N ILE A 265 9.90 -7.33 10.77
CA ILE A 265 8.79 -7.40 11.73
C ILE A 265 9.15 -8.27 12.95
N ALA A 266 9.75 -9.44 12.70
CA ALA A 266 10.13 -10.41 13.71
C ALA A 266 11.20 -11.36 13.15
N SER A 267 11.85 -12.16 14.01
CA SER A 267 12.75 -13.21 13.53
C SER A 267 12.01 -14.24 12.66
N THR A 268 12.75 -14.93 11.79
CA THR A 268 12.21 -16.00 10.93
C THR A 268 11.47 -17.06 11.73
N ASP A 269 12.06 -17.54 12.83
CA ASP A 269 11.44 -18.55 13.70
C ASP A 269 10.15 -18.05 14.38
N GLU A 270 10.12 -16.78 14.78
CA GLU A 270 8.93 -16.15 15.37
C GLU A 270 7.80 -16.06 14.35
N MET A 271 8.11 -15.60 13.14
CA MET A 271 7.12 -15.46 12.08
C MET A 271 6.60 -16.82 11.60
N GLU A 272 7.48 -17.81 11.44
CA GLU A 272 7.10 -19.18 11.10
C GLU A 272 6.13 -19.76 12.14
N ARG A 273 6.38 -19.54 13.44
CA ARG A 273 5.48 -19.98 14.51
C ARG A 273 4.13 -19.28 14.46
N ARG A 274 4.09 -17.98 14.14
CA ARG A 274 2.85 -17.21 13.95
C ARG A 274 2.05 -17.75 12.76
N MET A 275 2.70 -18.02 11.65
CA MET A 275 2.06 -18.61 10.46
C MET A 275 1.56 -20.03 10.73
N LYS A 276 2.29 -20.86 11.48
CA LYS A 276 1.82 -22.18 11.93
C LYS A 276 0.58 -22.07 12.82
N SER A 277 0.56 -21.10 13.73
CA SER A 277 -0.64 -20.83 14.54
C SER A 277 -1.83 -20.42 13.68
N LEU A 278 -1.62 -19.59 12.66
CA LEU A 278 -2.66 -19.23 11.69
C LEU A 278 -3.14 -20.45 10.89
N ALA A 279 -2.24 -21.30 10.40
CA ALA A 279 -2.57 -22.53 9.69
C ALA A 279 -3.48 -23.45 10.52
N CYS A 280 -3.20 -23.60 11.82
CA CYS A 280 -4.06 -24.35 12.73
C CYS A 280 -5.45 -23.70 12.88
N CYS A 281 -5.53 -22.36 12.99
CA CYS A 281 -6.81 -21.65 13.03
C CYS A 281 -7.63 -21.88 11.75
N LEU A 282 -7.00 -21.76 10.57
CA LEU A 282 -7.65 -21.97 9.28
C LEU A 282 -8.14 -23.42 9.08
N ALA A 283 -7.40 -24.39 9.63
CA ALA A 283 -7.84 -25.78 9.63
C ALA A 283 -9.16 -25.98 10.38
N ASN A 284 -9.29 -25.35 11.55
CA ASN A 284 -10.49 -25.42 12.39
C ASN A 284 -11.70 -24.71 11.78
N ILE A 285 -11.48 -23.66 10.99
CA ILE A 285 -12.55 -22.91 10.30
C ILE A 285 -13.23 -23.73 9.21
N GLY A 286 -12.57 -24.78 8.72
CA GLY A 286 -13.21 -25.79 7.89
C GLY A 286 -12.51 -26.08 6.57
N LEU A 287 -11.38 -25.44 6.29
CA LEU A 287 -10.56 -25.73 5.11
C LEU A 287 -9.90 -27.13 5.15
N CYS A 288 -9.93 -27.81 6.30
CA CYS A 288 -9.25 -29.09 6.50
C CYS A 288 -10.18 -30.22 7.01
N LYS A 289 -11.51 -30.08 6.89
CA LYS A 289 -12.52 -31.00 7.48
C LYS A 289 -12.33 -32.49 7.14
N ASN A 290 -11.68 -32.82 6.02
CA ASN A 290 -11.54 -34.21 5.56
C ASN A 290 -10.20 -34.87 5.90
N ASN A 291 -9.12 -34.09 6.13
CA ASN A 291 -7.77 -34.64 6.33
C ASN A 291 -7.17 -34.28 7.70
N GLY A 292 -7.75 -33.34 8.45
CA GLY A 292 -7.29 -32.91 9.77
C GLY A 292 -5.93 -32.19 9.81
N CYS A 293 -5.12 -32.27 8.75
CA CYS A 293 -3.80 -31.65 8.68
C CYS A 293 -3.90 -30.14 8.40
N PRO A 294 -3.25 -29.28 9.21
CA PRO A 294 -3.07 -27.86 8.90
C PRO A 294 -2.36 -27.62 7.56
N PHE A 295 -2.44 -26.39 7.07
CA PHE A 295 -1.69 -25.94 5.90
C PHE A 295 -0.19 -26.01 6.17
N ASP A 296 0.59 -26.33 5.13
CA ASP A 296 2.04 -26.19 5.19
C ASP A 296 2.42 -24.71 5.35
N VAL A 297 3.57 -24.45 5.96
CA VAL A 297 4.05 -23.09 6.21
C VAL A 297 5.42 -22.91 5.62
N HIS A 298 5.60 -21.82 4.88
CA HIS A 298 6.87 -21.46 4.28
C HIS A 298 7.20 -19.98 4.54
N VAL A 299 8.45 -19.70 4.92
CA VAL A 299 8.99 -18.34 4.88
C VAL A 299 9.84 -18.24 3.61
N ALA A 300 9.42 -17.39 2.69
CA ALA A 300 9.88 -17.40 1.29
C ALA A 300 11.36 -17.06 1.10
N VAL A 301 11.93 -16.24 2.00
CA VAL A 301 13.31 -15.77 1.90
C VAL A 301 14.04 -15.95 3.22
N ASN A 302 15.30 -16.36 3.11
CA ASN A 302 16.25 -16.51 4.20
C ASN A 302 17.40 -15.48 4.14
N GLU A 303 17.50 -14.74 3.03
CA GLU A 303 18.48 -13.68 2.81
C GLU A 303 17.78 -12.42 2.31
N SER A 304 18.27 -11.25 2.75
CA SER A 304 17.65 -9.97 2.41
C SER A 304 17.84 -9.63 0.93
N LEU A 305 16.70 -9.43 0.25
CA LEU A 305 16.67 -9.02 -1.14
C LEU A 305 16.87 -7.50 -1.27
N GLN A 306 16.45 -6.73 -0.26
CA GLN A 306 16.40 -5.27 -0.28
C GLN A 306 17.63 -4.60 0.36
N ASN A 307 18.70 -5.34 0.63
CA ASN A 307 19.94 -4.74 1.15
C ASN A 307 20.43 -3.58 0.26
N TRP A 308 20.65 -2.42 0.88
CA TRP A 308 21.11 -1.18 0.21
C TRP A 308 20.15 -0.63 -0.85
N MET A 309 18.94 -1.16 -0.91
CA MET A 309 17.85 -0.63 -1.72
C MET A 309 16.93 0.14 -0.78
N GLY A 310 16.67 1.41 -1.09
CA GLY A 310 15.74 2.25 -0.33
C GLY A 310 14.31 1.72 -0.41
N SER A 311 13.33 2.61 -0.25
CA SER A 311 11.91 2.33 -0.05
C SER A 311 11.17 1.60 -1.20
N CYS A 312 11.54 0.33 -1.46
CA CYS A 312 11.04 -0.48 -2.57
C CYS A 312 10.41 -1.81 -2.13
N CYS A 313 10.04 -1.95 -0.85
CA CYS A 313 9.39 -3.14 -0.30
C CYS A 313 8.07 -3.49 -1.01
N GLY A 314 7.30 -2.47 -1.42
CA GLY A 314 6.10 -2.65 -2.24
C GLY A 314 6.41 -3.33 -3.58
N LEU A 315 7.42 -2.84 -4.31
CA LEU A 315 7.86 -3.45 -5.57
C LEU A 315 8.36 -4.89 -5.37
N TRP A 316 9.06 -5.18 -4.27
CA TRP A 316 9.46 -6.55 -3.93
C TRP A 316 8.26 -7.47 -3.66
N CYS A 317 7.25 -7.00 -2.93
CA CYS A 317 6.02 -7.75 -2.70
C CYS A 317 5.29 -8.04 -4.03
N CYS A 318 5.17 -7.02 -4.90
CA CYS A 318 4.60 -7.16 -6.25
C CYS A 318 5.38 -8.17 -7.11
N GLN A 319 6.72 -8.07 -7.10
CA GLN A 319 7.59 -8.98 -7.86
C GLN A 319 7.47 -10.42 -7.36
N TYR A 320 7.45 -10.60 -6.03
CA TYR A 320 7.25 -11.89 -5.40
C TYR A 320 5.89 -12.49 -5.79
N MET A 321 4.81 -11.71 -5.71
CA MET A 321 3.48 -12.18 -6.11
C MET A 321 3.42 -12.57 -7.58
N LYS A 322 4.05 -11.80 -8.48
CA LYS A 322 4.15 -12.20 -9.88
C LYS A 322 4.84 -13.56 -10.04
N TRP A 323 5.99 -13.76 -9.39
CA TRP A 323 6.70 -15.04 -9.45
C TRP A 323 5.93 -16.19 -8.84
N TYR A 324 5.24 -15.95 -7.72
CA TYR A 324 4.40 -16.94 -7.06
C TYR A 324 3.27 -17.42 -7.98
N MET A 325 2.64 -16.50 -8.70
CA MET A 325 1.57 -16.83 -9.65
C MET A 325 2.10 -17.52 -10.92
N ASP A 326 3.29 -17.15 -11.40
CA ASP A 326 3.95 -17.83 -12.51
C ASP A 326 4.33 -19.28 -12.13
N HIS A 327 4.92 -19.48 -10.94
CA HIS A 327 5.32 -20.79 -10.41
C HIS A 327 5.27 -20.80 -8.86
N SER A 328 4.41 -21.64 -8.28
CA SER A 328 4.13 -21.70 -6.82
C SER A 328 5.30 -22.13 -5.93
N HIS A 329 6.41 -22.59 -6.50
CA HIS A 329 7.65 -22.88 -5.80
C HIS A 329 8.73 -21.93 -6.32
N THR A 330 8.90 -20.80 -5.63
CA THR A 330 9.75 -19.68 -6.05
C THR A 330 11.25 -19.98 -5.86
N GLY A 331 11.74 -21.10 -6.40
CA GLY A 331 13.18 -21.39 -6.50
C GLY A 331 13.96 -20.35 -7.32
N ILE A 332 13.25 -19.41 -7.96
CA ILE A 332 13.82 -18.19 -8.54
C ILE A 332 14.48 -17.29 -7.48
N LEU A 333 13.98 -17.25 -6.25
CA LEU A 333 14.50 -16.40 -5.18
C LEU A 333 15.96 -16.75 -4.84
N GLN A 334 16.32 -18.02 -4.91
CA GLN A 334 17.70 -18.52 -4.70
C GLN A 334 18.63 -18.24 -5.89
N LYS A 335 18.09 -17.77 -7.02
CA LYS A 335 18.83 -17.55 -8.28
C LYS A 335 19.01 -16.07 -8.60
N ILE A 336 18.50 -15.17 -7.76
CA ILE A 336 18.63 -13.72 -7.97
C ILE A 336 20.09 -13.32 -7.72
N PRO A 337 20.79 -12.72 -8.70
CA PRO A 337 22.12 -12.17 -8.48
C PRO A 337 22.12 -11.11 -7.35
N ASP A 338 23.14 -11.14 -6.49
CA ASP A 338 23.29 -10.18 -5.39
C ASP A 338 23.84 -8.80 -5.84
N SER A 339 23.62 -8.44 -7.10
CA SER A 339 24.01 -7.13 -7.62
C SER A 339 22.91 -6.10 -7.35
N LEU A 340 23.26 -5.01 -6.65
CA LEU A 340 22.38 -3.86 -6.48
C LEU A 340 21.83 -3.38 -7.82
N ALA A 341 22.70 -3.26 -8.83
CA ALA A 341 22.29 -2.85 -10.17
C ALA A 341 21.26 -3.81 -10.78
N TYR A 342 21.51 -5.12 -10.71
CA TYR A 342 20.57 -6.11 -11.23
C TYR A 342 19.21 -6.03 -10.53
N LYS A 343 19.21 -6.01 -9.19
CA LYS A 343 17.97 -5.94 -8.39
C LYS A 343 17.19 -4.66 -8.67
N THR A 344 17.87 -3.52 -8.80
CA THR A 344 17.22 -2.25 -9.17
C THR A 344 16.60 -2.31 -10.58
N LEU A 345 17.33 -2.81 -11.58
CA LEU A 345 16.80 -2.93 -12.95
C LEU A 345 15.66 -3.93 -13.05
N LEU A 346 15.68 -4.99 -12.24
CA LEU A 346 14.61 -5.98 -12.15
C LEU A 346 13.31 -5.35 -11.66
N LEU A 347 13.35 -4.63 -10.54
CA LEU A 347 12.16 -3.97 -10.00
C LEU A 347 11.67 -2.84 -10.91
N GLN A 348 12.57 -2.09 -11.54
CA GLN A 348 12.19 -1.09 -12.53
C GLN A 348 11.51 -1.71 -13.75
N SER A 349 11.99 -2.87 -14.21
CA SER A 349 11.38 -3.60 -15.32
C SER A 349 9.95 -4.05 -15.01
N LEU A 350 9.71 -4.54 -13.79
CA LEU A 350 8.36 -4.84 -13.32
C LEU A 350 7.49 -3.59 -13.33
N HIS A 351 7.95 -2.51 -12.68
CA HIS A 351 7.19 -1.27 -12.55
C HIS A 351 6.80 -0.71 -13.91
N SER A 352 7.75 -0.54 -14.84
CA SER A 352 7.49 -0.02 -16.18
C SER A 352 6.52 -0.88 -16.99
N THR A 353 6.52 -2.21 -16.76
CA THR A 353 5.58 -3.12 -17.43
C THR A 353 4.15 -2.94 -16.91
N PHE A 354 3.99 -2.80 -15.59
CA PHE A 354 2.67 -2.74 -14.96
C PHE A 354 2.08 -1.33 -14.90
N GLU A 355 2.89 -0.28 -14.89
CA GLU A 355 2.45 1.12 -14.77
C GLU A 355 1.35 1.50 -15.77
N LYS A 356 1.51 1.09 -17.04
CA LYS A 356 0.50 1.36 -18.09
C LYS A 356 -0.79 0.58 -17.84
N LEU A 357 -0.70 -0.64 -17.33
CA LEU A 357 -1.85 -1.52 -17.06
C LEU A 357 -2.62 -1.07 -15.82
N MET A 358 -1.92 -0.58 -14.79
CA MET A 358 -2.52 -0.09 -13.54
C MET A 358 -3.49 1.09 -13.78
N LYS A 359 -3.32 1.84 -14.87
CA LYS A 359 -4.24 2.93 -15.25
C LYS A 359 -5.67 2.45 -15.48
N LYS A 360 -5.90 1.18 -15.82
CA LYS A 360 -7.25 0.58 -15.92
C LYS A 360 -8.00 0.64 -14.59
N TYR A 361 -7.28 0.57 -13.47
CA TYR A 361 -7.80 0.52 -12.11
C TYR A 361 -7.55 1.84 -11.34
N ALA A 362 -7.36 2.95 -12.06
CA ALA A 362 -7.09 4.26 -11.46
C ALA A 362 -8.22 4.75 -10.55
N ASP A 363 -9.45 4.29 -10.78
CA ASP A 363 -10.65 4.60 -10.00
C ASP A 363 -10.84 3.68 -8.78
N LEU A 364 -9.89 2.77 -8.53
CA LEU A 364 -9.93 1.80 -7.43
C LEU A 364 -11.10 0.81 -7.53
N SER A 365 -11.60 0.58 -8.75
CA SER A 365 -12.59 -0.46 -9.03
C SER A 365 -11.99 -1.86 -8.95
N TRP A 366 -12.80 -2.82 -8.51
CA TRP A 366 -12.43 -4.23 -8.50
C TRP A 366 -12.60 -4.84 -9.91
N PRO A 367 -11.78 -5.83 -10.29
CA PRO A 367 -12.03 -6.60 -11.49
C PRO A 367 -13.37 -7.33 -11.40
N THR A 368 -13.96 -7.58 -12.56
CA THR A 368 -15.19 -8.36 -12.71
C THR A 368 -14.88 -9.69 -13.34
N THR A 369 -15.56 -10.75 -12.89
CA THR A 369 -15.39 -12.13 -13.40
C THR A 369 -16.27 -12.45 -14.59
#